data_AF-A0A7C9IBJ9-F1
#
_entry.id   AF-A0A7C9IBJ9-F1
#
_cell.length_a   1.000
_cell.length_b   1.000
_cell.length_c   1.000
_cell.angle_alpha   90.00
_cell.angle_beta   90.00
_cell.angle_gamma   90.00
#
_symmetry.space_group_name_H-M   'P 1'
#
loop_
_entity.id
_entity.type
_entity.pdbx_description
1 polymer ?
#
loop_
_entity_poly.entity_id
_entity_poly.type
_entity_poly.pdbx_seq_one_letter_code
_entity_poly.pdbx_strand_id
1 'polypeptide(L)'
;MNVVVFDLETTGLSPERDGIVEIGAVRIVDGQVDESQKYETLVRPTGEGGQALLIPWRAEQVHGISNEMVRRAPAIAEVLPEFLEFVNGWPVVAHNIGFDGSFMRVNARRQGLTWQPAAEHCTVQLSRRAFPKERAHNLNAVADRLGLNFAPGGRHRSYGDVQVTAQAYLRLMERLSTPA
;
A
#
# COMPACT_ATOMS: atom_id res chain seq x y z
N MET A 1 14.95 -9.35 -9.22
CA MET A 1 13.65 -9.59 -8.54
C MET A 1 12.74 -8.45 -8.92
N ASN A 2 11.58 -8.72 -9.51
CA ASN A 2 10.68 -7.72 -10.07
C ASN A 2 9.34 -7.77 -9.33
N VAL A 3 9.01 -6.72 -8.58
CA VAL A 3 7.79 -6.65 -7.76
C VAL A 3 7.26 -5.22 -7.71
N VAL A 4 5.97 -5.07 -7.41
CA VAL A 4 5.32 -3.78 -7.16
C VAL A 4 5.07 -3.64 -5.66
N VAL A 5 5.57 -2.59 -5.04
CA VAL A 5 5.30 -2.28 -3.64
C VAL A 5 4.21 -1.21 -3.60
N PHE A 6 3.17 -1.39 -2.81
CA PHE A 6 2.08 -0.43 -2.69
C PHE A 6 1.54 -0.32 -1.26
N ASP A 7 0.85 0.78 -1.01
CA ASP A 7 0.19 1.12 0.25
C ASP A 7 -1.07 1.95 -0.04
N LEU A 8 -2.08 1.80 0.82
CA LEU A 8 -3.36 2.49 0.71
C LEU A 8 -3.69 3.28 1.97
N GLU A 9 -4.12 4.53 1.77
CA GLU A 9 -4.85 5.27 2.79
C GLU A 9 -6.35 5.13 2.54
N THR A 10 -7.14 5.02 3.61
CA THR A 10 -8.57 4.68 3.52
C THR A 10 -9.42 5.44 4.53
N THR A 11 -10.74 5.53 4.28
CA THR A 11 -11.69 6.15 5.22
C THR A 11 -11.94 5.31 6.49
N GLY A 12 -11.47 4.06 6.52
CA GLY A 12 -11.71 3.10 7.59
C GLY A 12 -11.20 1.70 7.24
N LEU A 13 -11.54 0.70 8.04
CA LEU A 13 -10.87 -0.61 7.98
C LEU A 13 -11.61 -1.69 7.17
N SER A 14 -12.81 -1.39 6.69
CA SER A 14 -13.69 -2.36 6.04
C SER A 14 -13.71 -2.14 4.53
N PRO A 15 -13.12 -3.03 3.71
CA PRO A 15 -13.12 -2.86 2.25
C PRO A 15 -14.53 -2.86 1.65
N GLU A 16 -15.51 -3.42 2.37
CA GLU A 16 -16.91 -3.42 1.95
C GLU A 16 -17.65 -2.10 2.25
N ARG A 17 -17.20 -1.30 3.22
CA ARG A 17 -17.93 -0.09 3.67
C ARG A 17 -17.13 1.20 3.51
N ASP A 18 -15.81 1.11 3.57
CA ASP A 18 -14.87 2.21 3.54
C ASP A 18 -14.25 2.36 2.14
N GLY A 19 -13.83 3.58 1.82
CA GLY A 19 -13.23 3.93 0.53
C GLY A 19 -11.72 4.13 0.62
N ILE A 20 -11.03 3.93 -0.51
CA ILE A 20 -9.63 4.31 -0.70
C ILE A 20 -9.58 5.84 -0.89
N VAL A 21 -8.61 6.50 -0.26
CA VAL A 21 -8.38 7.95 -0.36
C VAL A 21 -7.02 8.32 -0.96
N GLU A 22 -6.06 7.41 -0.95
CA GLU A 22 -4.76 7.56 -1.61
C GLU A 22 -4.23 6.19 -2.02
N ILE A 23 -3.54 6.12 -3.16
CA ILE A 23 -2.77 4.96 -3.59
C ILE A 23 -1.35 5.43 -3.85
N GLY A 24 -0.39 4.81 -3.17
CA GLY A 24 1.03 4.94 -3.45
C GLY A 24 1.58 3.61 -3.93
N ALA A 25 2.48 3.64 -4.91
CA ALA A 25 3.24 2.47 -5.33
C ALA A 25 4.57 2.81 -6.02
N VAL A 26 5.49 1.85 -6.01
CA VAL A 26 6.76 1.91 -6.74
C VAL A 26 7.12 0.52 -7.25
N ARG A 27 7.80 0.45 -8.40
CA ARG A 27 8.37 -0.81 -8.87
C ARG A 27 9.76 -1.02 -8.29
N ILE A 28 10.02 -2.27 -7.90
CA ILE A 28 11.37 -2.79 -7.74
C ILE A 28 11.68 -3.54 -9.03
N VAL A 29 12.74 -3.13 -9.72
CA VAL A 29 13.23 -3.74 -10.96
C VAL A 29 14.63 -4.26 -10.72
N ASP A 30 14.87 -5.53 -11.01
CA ASP A 30 16.15 -6.21 -10.81
C ASP A 30 16.73 -6.06 -9.39
N GLY A 31 15.83 -6.03 -8.39
CA GLY A 31 16.19 -5.92 -6.97
C GLY A 31 16.51 -4.49 -6.51
N GLN A 32 16.24 -3.48 -7.33
CA GLN A 32 16.44 -2.07 -6.99
C GLN A 32 15.12 -1.30 -7.07
N VAL A 33 14.90 -0.36 -6.14
CA VAL A 33 13.74 0.54 -6.21
C VAL A 33 13.94 1.50 -7.38
N ASP A 34 12.99 1.52 -8.31
CA ASP A 34 12.99 2.42 -9.46
C ASP A 34 12.00 3.57 -9.22
N GLU A 35 12.51 4.69 -8.70
CA GLU A 35 11.72 5.89 -8.43
C GLU A 35 11.13 6.54 -9.71
N SER A 36 11.65 6.19 -10.91
CA SER A 36 11.04 6.63 -12.17
C SER A 36 9.76 5.86 -12.50
N GLN A 37 9.56 4.71 -11.87
CA GLN A 37 8.38 3.85 -11.95
C GLN A 37 7.52 4.00 -10.69
N LYS A 38 7.24 5.26 -10.33
CA LYS A 38 6.35 5.63 -9.22
C LYS A 38 4.92 5.81 -9.71
N TYR A 39 3.96 5.41 -8.89
CA TYR A 39 2.54 5.74 -9.02
C TYR A 39 2.05 6.35 -7.70
N GLU A 40 1.44 7.52 -7.73
CA GLU A 40 0.88 8.17 -6.54
C GLU A 40 -0.32 9.00 -6.95
N THR A 41 -1.47 8.78 -6.32
CA THR A 41 -2.68 9.55 -6.59
C THR A 41 -3.61 9.60 -5.39
N LEU A 42 -4.25 10.75 -5.20
CA LEU A 42 -5.40 10.88 -4.32
C LEU A 42 -6.62 10.26 -5.00
N VAL A 43 -7.53 9.72 -4.19
CA VAL A 43 -8.77 9.09 -4.65
C VAL A 43 -9.94 9.73 -3.92
N ARG A 44 -10.97 10.12 -4.67
CA ARG A 44 -12.25 10.50 -4.07
C ARG A 44 -12.98 9.23 -3.62
N PRO A 45 -13.18 9.01 -2.31
CA PRO A 45 -13.79 7.78 -1.83
C PRO A 45 -15.28 7.76 -2.20
N THR A 46 -15.75 6.63 -2.72
CA THR A 46 -17.15 6.45 -3.13
C THR A 46 -17.74 5.18 -2.53
N GLY A 47 -19.01 5.23 -2.15
CA GLY A 47 -19.78 4.04 -1.75
C GLY A 47 -20.21 3.21 -2.96
N GLU A 48 -20.90 2.10 -2.71
CA GLU A 48 -21.34 1.15 -3.75
C GLU A 48 -22.25 1.77 -4.82
N GLY A 49 -23.04 2.79 -4.45
CA GLY A 49 -23.90 3.53 -5.39
C GLY A 49 -23.21 4.73 -6.07
N GLY A 50 -21.89 4.87 -5.94
CA GLY A 50 -21.12 5.98 -6.53
C GLY A 50 -21.21 7.29 -5.75
N GLN A 51 -21.99 7.35 -4.66
CA GLN A 51 -22.04 8.53 -3.79
C GLN A 51 -20.70 8.76 -3.10
N ALA A 52 -20.29 10.03 -2.97
CA ALA A 52 -19.09 10.39 -2.23
C ALA A 52 -19.22 9.98 -0.75
N LEU A 53 -18.17 9.39 -0.21
CA LEU A 53 -18.01 9.15 1.22
C LEU A 53 -17.25 10.32 1.85
N LEU A 54 -17.57 10.63 3.10
CA LEU A 54 -16.76 11.56 3.88
C LEU A 54 -15.63 10.80 4.57
N ILE A 55 -14.44 11.38 4.53
CA ILE A 55 -13.31 10.94 5.35
C ILE A 55 -13.64 11.27 6.82
N PRO A 56 -13.74 10.27 7.71
CA PRO A 56 -13.98 10.51 9.13
C PRO A 56 -12.77 11.18 9.78
N TRP A 57 -13.01 12.06 10.76
CA TRP A 57 -11.96 12.75 11.52
C TRP A 57 -10.83 11.82 12.01
N ARG A 58 -11.17 10.61 12.47
CA ARG A 58 -10.16 9.64 12.95
C ARG A 58 -9.21 9.16 11.85
N ALA A 59 -9.69 9.00 10.62
CA ALA A 59 -8.86 8.61 9.49
C ALA A 59 -7.98 9.80 9.05
N GLU A 60 -8.58 10.99 8.93
CA GLU A 60 -7.85 12.23 8.63
C GLU A 60 -6.73 12.52 9.65
N GLN A 61 -6.93 12.23 10.94
CA GLN A 61 -5.88 12.36 11.96
C GLN A 61 -4.71 11.38 11.78
N VAL A 62 -4.93 10.26 11.09
CA VAL A 62 -3.87 9.29 10.78
C VAL A 62 -3.10 9.77 9.57
N HIS A 63 -3.77 9.94 8.43
CA HIS A 63 -3.11 10.15 7.14
C HIS A 63 -3.03 11.62 6.66
N GLY A 64 -3.67 12.55 7.38
CA GLY A 64 -3.63 13.98 7.07
C GLY A 64 -4.36 14.40 5.79
N ILE A 65 -5.17 13.51 5.20
CA ILE A 65 -5.91 13.77 3.95
C ILE A 65 -7.29 14.25 4.31
N SER A 66 -7.59 15.49 3.95
CA SER A 66 -8.89 16.12 4.22
C SER A 66 -9.90 15.86 3.11
N ASN A 67 -11.19 16.02 3.43
CA ASN A 67 -12.26 15.97 2.44
C ASN A 67 -12.08 17.01 1.31
N GLU A 68 -11.45 18.16 1.59
CA GLU A 68 -11.18 19.18 0.57
C GLU A 68 -10.10 18.73 -0.42
N MET A 69 -9.07 18.02 0.04
CA MET A 69 -8.00 17.49 -0.81
C MET A 69 -8.54 16.50 -1.85
N VAL A 70 -9.46 15.62 -1.46
CA VAL A 70 -10.02 14.58 -2.35
C VAL A 70 -11.24 15.04 -3.14
N ARG A 71 -11.78 16.25 -2.89
CA ARG A 71 -13.01 16.74 -3.52
C ARG A 71 -12.97 16.67 -5.05
N ARG A 72 -11.81 17.02 -5.62
CA ARG A 72 -11.56 17.03 -7.08
C ARG A 72 -10.72 15.86 -7.57
N ALA A 73 -10.35 14.94 -6.67
CA ALA A 73 -9.62 13.73 -7.05
C ALA A 73 -10.49 12.81 -7.92
N PRO A 74 -9.88 11.97 -8.77
CA PRO A 74 -10.59 10.94 -9.52
C PRO A 74 -11.24 9.92 -8.57
N ALA A 75 -12.36 9.33 -8.99
CA ALA A 75 -12.99 8.26 -8.22
C ALA A 75 -12.22 6.94 -8.40
N ILE A 76 -12.44 5.98 -7.49
CA ILE A 76 -11.79 4.66 -7.59
C ILE A 76 -12.15 3.91 -8.90
N ALA A 77 -13.28 4.22 -9.52
CA ALA A 77 -13.68 3.68 -10.83
C ALA A 77 -12.75 4.11 -11.97
N GLU A 78 -12.11 5.27 -11.84
CA GLU A 78 -11.17 5.81 -12.83
C GLU A 78 -9.74 5.34 -12.51
N VAL A 79 -9.38 5.35 -11.21
CA VAL A 79 -8.03 5.05 -10.73
C VAL A 79 -7.68 3.56 -10.78
N LEU A 80 -8.64 2.69 -10.46
CA LEU A 80 -8.35 1.27 -10.29
C LEU A 80 -7.85 0.60 -11.59
N PRO A 81 -8.48 0.79 -12.77
CA PRO A 81 -7.96 0.24 -14.02
C PRO A 81 -6.49 0.62 -14.28
N GLU A 82 -6.16 1.91 -14.11
CA GLU A 82 -4.80 2.42 -14.27
C GLU A 82 -3.82 1.76 -13.29
N PHE A 83 -4.24 1.60 -12.03
CA PHE A 83 -3.41 0.93 -11.03
C PHE A 83 -3.21 -0.56 -11.32
N LEU A 84 -4.22 -1.27 -11.82
CA LEU A 84 -4.08 -2.66 -12.25
C LEU A 84 -3.12 -2.81 -13.43
N GLU A 85 -3.15 -1.87 -14.38
CA GLU A 85 -2.17 -1.78 -15.47
C GLU A 85 -0.77 -1.48 -14.95
N PHE A 86 -0.63 -0.61 -13.95
CA PHE A 86 0.65 -0.37 -13.28
C PHE A 86 1.18 -1.63 -12.57
N VAL A 87 0.31 -2.44 -11.95
CA VAL A 87 0.71 -3.74 -11.39
C VAL A 87 1.13 -4.72 -12.49
N ASN A 88 0.46 -4.70 -13.64
CA ASN A 88 0.78 -5.50 -14.83
C ASN A 88 1.02 -7.00 -14.55
N GLY A 89 0.26 -7.58 -13.62
CA GLY A 89 0.42 -8.98 -13.20
C GLY A 89 1.72 -9.30 -12.45
N TRP A 90 2.56 -8.32 -12.12
CA TRP A 90 3.74 -8.54 -11.30
C TRP A 90 3.35 -9.00 -9.89
N PRO A 91 4.23 -9.72 -9.18
CA PRO A 91 4.05 -9.92 -7.75
C PRO A 91 3.96 -8.58 -7.02
N VAL A 92 3.13 -8.51 -5.99
CA VAL A 92 2.91 -7.31 -5.20
C VAL A 92 3.39 -7.48 -3.77
N VAL A 93 3.74 -6.37 -3.13
CA VAL A 93 4.19 -6.29 -1.74
C VAL A 93 3.45 -5.16 -1.03
N ALA A 94 2.96 -5.42 0.18
CA ALA A 94 2.45 -4.37 1.07
C ALA A 94 2.80 -4.67 2.54
N HIS A 95 2.79 -3.62 3.37
CA HIS A 95 2.95 -3.76 4.82
C HIS A 95 1.62 -4.11 5.48
N ASN A 96 1.27 -5.41 5.40
CA ASN A 96 -0.03 -6.01 5.73
C ASN A 96 -0.93 -6.24 4.50
N ILE A 97 -0.43 -6.98 3.50
CA ILE A 97 -1.14 -7.29 2.24
C ILE A 97 -2.57 -7.84 2.39
N GLY A 98 -2.91 -8.43 3.55
CA GLY A 98 -4.28 -8.84 3.84
C GLY A 98 -5.26 -7.66 3.84
N PHE A 99 -4.82 -6.50 4.36
CA PHE A 99 -5.56 -5.25 4.35
C PHE A 99 -5.62 -4.65 2.95
N ASP A 100 -4.48 -4.23 2.40
CA ASP A 100 -4.41 -3.51 1.12
C ASP A 100 -4.99 -4.33 -0.04
N GLY A 101 -4.62 -5.62 -0.10
CA GLY A 101 -5.14 -6.56 -1.10
C GLY A 101 -6.64 -6.80 -0.96
N SER A 102 -7.23 -6.68 0.23
CA SER A 102 -8.69 -6.81 0.39
C SER A 102 -9.46 -5.64 -0.21
N PHE A 103 -8.95 -4.41 -0.08
CA PHE A 103 -9.52 -3.24 -0.73
C PHE A 103 -9.43 -3.37 -2.25
N MET A 104 -8.29 -3.83 -2.78
CA MET A 104 -8.13 -4.08 -4.22
C MET A 104 -9.11 -5.12 -4.74
N ARG A 105 -9.23 -6.27 -4.06
CA ARG A 105 -10.16 -7.35 -4.44
C ARG A 105 -11.61 -6.89 -4.47
N VAL A 106 -12.06 -6.16 -3.44
CA VAL A 106 -13.46 -5.69 -3.36
C VAL A 106 -13.75 -4.64 -4.44
N ASN A 107 -12.86 -3.66 -4.61
CA ASN A 107 -13.07 -2.62 -5.62
C ASN A 107 -12.98 -3.17 -7.06
N ALA A 108 -12.08 -4.13 -7.32
CA ALA A 108 -12.01 -4.80 -8.61
C ALA A 108 -13.30 -5.56 -8.90
N ARG A 109 -13.80 -6.36 -7.94
CA ARG A 109 -15.06 -7.10 -8.05
C ARG A 109 -16.23 -6.18 -8.38
N ARG A 110 -16.34 -5.01 -7.73
CA ARG A 110 -17.41 -4.03 -7.95
C ARG A 110 -17.41 -3.44 -9.36
N GLN A 111 -16.24 -3.38 -10.01
CA GLN A 111 -16.07 -2.85 -11.35
C GLN A 111 -16.07 -3.93 -12.44
N GLY A 112 -16.30 -5.20 -12.07
CA GLY A 112 -16.16 -6.33 -13.00
C GLY A 112 -14.72 -6.58 -13.46
N LEU A 113 -13.74 -6.08 -12.70
CA LEU A 113 -12.30 -6.26 -12.92
C LEU A 113 -11.76 -7.38 -12.03
N THR A 114 -10.54 -7.81 -12.31
CA THR A 114 -9.85 -8.86 -11.53
C THR A 114 -8.58 -8.32 -10.90
N TRP A 115 -8.46 -8.48 -9.58
CA TRP A 115 -7.17 -8.34 -8.89
C TRP A 115 -6.40 -9.66 -9.01
N GLN A 116 -5.34 -9.66 -9.83
CA GLN A 116 -4.60 -10.87 -10.21
C GLN A 116 -3.07 -10.65 -10.30
N PRO A 117 -2.41 -10.21 -9.21
CA PRO A 117 -0.95 -10.21 -9.17
C PRO A 117 -0.42 -11.65 -9.20
N ALA A 118 0.79 -11.87 -9.75
CA ALA A 118 1.40 -13.21 -9.80
C ALA A 118 1.64 -13.81 -8.41
N ALA A 119 1.88 -12.98 -7.39
CA ALA A 119 1.91 -13.37 -5.99
C ALA A 119 1.65 -12.16 -5.07
N GLU A 120 1.20 -12.43 -3.85
CA GLU A 120 1.01 -11.43 -2.79
C GLU A 120 2.06 -11.67 -1.68
N HIS A 121 2.85 -10.64 -1.37
CA HIS A 121 3.86 -10.69 -0.31
C HIS A 121 3.55 -9.72 0.83
N CYS A 122 3.74 -10.18 2.06
CA CYS A 122 3.45 -9.41 3.27
C CYS A 122 4.73 -9.14 4.06
N THR A 123 5.16 -7.89 4.17
CA THR A 123 6.37 -7.57 4.94
C THR A 123 6.21 -7.82 6.44
N VAL A 124 5.00 -7.81 7.00
CA VAL A 124 4.72 -8.25 8.38
C VAL A 124 5.06 -9.75 8.55
N GLN A 125 4.65 -10.59 7.60
CA GLN A 125 4.94 -12.03 7.66
C GLN A 125 6.43 -12.31 7.46
N LEU A 126 7.07 -11.61 6.53
CA LEU A 126 8.52 -11.70 6.31
C LEU A 126 9.29 -11.24 7.55
N SER A 127 8.86 -10.15 8.18
CA SER A 127 9.46 -9.64 9.41
C SER A 127 9.34 -10.64 10.57
N ARG A 128 8.18 -11.28 10.75
CA ARG A 128 8.00 -12.36 11.76
C ARG A 128 8.93 -13.54 11.54
N ARG A 129 9.16 -13.93 10.28
CA ARG A 129 10.10 -15.02 9.95
C ARG A 129 11.55 -14.60 10.21
N ALA A 130 11.91 -13.38 9.82
CA ALA A 130 13.26 -12.85 9.96
C ALA A 130 13.63 -12.52 11.42
N PHE A 131 12.63 -12.22 12.25
CA PHE A 131 12.78 -11.81 13.64
C PHE A 131 11.74 -12.48 14.56
N PRO A 132 11.82 -13.81 14.78
CA PRO A 132 10.76 -14.58 15.46
C PRO A 132 10.60 -14.26 16.95
N LYS A 133 11.57 -13.58 17.58
CA LYS A 133 11.52 -13.19 19.00
C LYS A 133 10.91 -11.81 19.23
N GLU A 134 10.65 -11.07 18.17
CA GLU A 134 10.14 -9.70 18.24
C GLU A 134 8.62 -9.69 18.46
N ARG A 135 8.14 -8.74 19.26
CA ARG A 135 6.70 -8.62 19.55
C ARG A 135 5.97 -7.72 18.55
N ALA A 136 6.65 -6.66 18.08
CA ALA A 136 6.06 -5.64 17.21
C ALA A 136 6.60 -5.75 15.77
N HIS A 137 5.68 -5.74 14.82
CA HIS A 137 5.96 -5.80 13.38
C HIS A 137 5.15 -4.77 12.59
N ASN A 138 4.70 -3.69 13.24
CA ASN A 138 4.21 -2.53 12.51
C ASN A 138 5.37 -1.83 11.78
N LEU A 139 5.06 -0.98 10.80
CA LEU A 139 6.06 -0.48 9.87
C LEU A 139 7.15 0.33 10.58
N ASN A 140 6.80 1.10 11.63
CA ASN A 140 7.77 1.80 12.47
C ASN A 140 8.76 0.82 13.13
N ALA A 141 8.26 -0.21 13.82
CA ALA A 141 9.11 -1.20 14.48
C ALA A 141 9.99 -1.98 13.48
N VAL A 142 9.49 -2.21 12.26
CA VAL A 142 10.29 -2.84 11.20
C VAL A 142 11.36 -1.89 10.66
N ALA A 143 11.00 -0.64 10.40
CA ALA A 143 11.91 0.40 9.94
C ALA A 143 13.06 0.62 10.92
N ASP A 144 12.74 0.85 12.19
CA ASP A 144 13.73 1.06 13.26
C ASP A 144 14.72 -0.12 13.34
N ARG A 145 14.20 -1.35 13.32
CA ARG A 145 15.01 -2.56 13.41
C ARG A 145 15.94 -2.75 12.21
N LEU A 146 15.52 -2.30 11.03
CA LEU A 146 16.28 -2.39 9.79
C LEU A 146 17.13 -1.14 9.53
N GLY A 147 17.13 -0.15 10.44
CA GLY A 147 17.85 1.11 10.28
C GLY A 147 17.31 1.98 9.14
N LEU A 148 16.01 1.90 8.86
CA LEU A 148 15.33 2.67 7.82
C LEU A 148 14.65 3.89 8.43
N ASN A 149 14.58 4.98 7.66
CA ASN A 149 13.95 6.23 8.08
C ASN A 149 12.86 6.64 7.10
N PHE A 150 11.79 7.23 7.62
CA PHE A 150 10.81 7.94 6.80
C PHE A 150 11.38 9.29 6.38
N ALA A 151 11.09 9.72 5.15
CA ALA A 151 11.31 11.11 4.76
C ALA A 151 10.48 12.04 5.67
N PRO A 152 10.93 13.28 5.95
CA PRO A 152 10.17 14.24 6.75
C PRO A 152 8.74 14.41 6.24
N GLY A 153 7.74 14.15 7.09
CA GLY A 153 6.32 14.22 6.73
C GLY A 153 5.80 13.08 5.83
N GLY A 154 6.61 12.07 5.54
CA GLY A 154 6.22 10.94 4.69
C GLY A 154 5.47 9.82 5.41
N ARG A 155 5.46 9.81 6.75
CA ARG A 155 4.74 8.79 7.52
C ARG A 155 3.22 9.04 7.44
N HIS A 156 2.44 7.99 7.20
CA HIS A 156 0.99 8.08 6.96
C HIS A 156 0.63 8.90 5.71
N ARG A 157 1.54 8.85 4.74
CA ARG A 157 1.30 9.19 3.35
C ARG A 157 1.68 7.95 2.58
N SER A 158 0.79 7.48 1.71
CA SER A 158 0.96 6.18 1.05
C SER A 158 2.32 6.04 0.39
N TYR A 159 2.81 7.05 -0.34
CA TYR A 159 4.12 6.95 -0.98
C TYR A 159 5.30 6.91 0.00
N GLY A 160 5.24 7.66 1.11
CA GLY A 160 6.30 7.63 2.11
C GLY A 160 6.36 6.28 2.84
N ASP A 161 5.21 5.66 3.11
CA ASP A 161 5.14 4.31 3.65
C ASP A 161 5.56 3.24 2.60
N VAL A 162 5.28 3.45 1.31
CA VAL A 162 5.78 2.60 0.20
C VAL A 162 7.30 2.59 0.13
N GLN A 163 7.96 3.75 0.21
CA GLN A 163 9.42 3.82 0.13
C GLN A 163 10.08 3.01 1.25
N VAL A 164 9.59 3.15 2.48
CA VAL A 164 10.09 2.37 3.61
C VAL A 164 9.75 0.88 3.45
N THR A 165 8.55 0.55 2.98
CA THR A 165 8.13 -0.84 2.74
C THR A 165 8.99 -1.52 1.68
N ALA A 166 9.35 -0.81 0.62
CA ALA A 166 10.18 -1.33 -0.46
C ALA A 166 11.60 -1.65 0.03
N GLN A 167 12.21 -0.73 0.77
CA GLN A 167 13.51 -0.95 1.40
C GLN A 167 13.45 -2.09 2.43
N ALA A 168 12.41 -2.12 3.27
CA ALA A 168 12.20 -3.18 4.23
C ALA A 168 12.06 -4.56 3.56
N TYR A 169 11.31 -4.64 2.46
CA TYR A 169 11.16 -5.87 1.69
C TYR A 169 12.50 -6.40 1.20
N LEU A 170 13.32 -5.56 0.55
CA LEU A 170 14.65 -5.95 0.07
C LEU A 170 15.55 -6.46 1.20
N ARG A 171 15.62 -5.73 2.32
CA ARG A 171 16.42 -6.12 3.50
C ARG A 171 15.94 -7.43 4.15
N LEU A 172 14.62 -7.63 4.22
CA LEU A 172 14.03 -8.85 4.77
C LEU A 172 14.32 -10.05 3.86
N MET A 173 14.21 -9.89 2.55
CA MET A 173 14.51 -10.94 1.58
C MET A 173 15.99 -11.32 1.61
N GLU A 174 16.89 -10.33 1.63
CA GLU A 174 18.34 -10.55 1.80
C GLU A 174 18.62 -11.38 3.05
N ARG A 175 18.12 -10.94 4.21
CA ARG A 175 18.29 -11.62 5.50
C ARG A 175 17.75 -13.05 5.51
N LEU A 176 16.61 -13.30 4.88
CA LEU A 176 16.01 -14.64 4.81
C LEU A 176 16.71 -15.57 3.81
N SER A 177 17.47 -15.01 2.87
CA SER A 177 18.23 -15.78 1.87
C SER A 177 19.63 -16.18 2.35
N THR A 178 20.18 -15.49 3.35
CA THR A 178 21.46 -15.84 3.97
C THR A 178 21.25 -16.94 5.03
N PRO A 179 21.89 -18.12 4.91
CA PRO A 179 21.86 -19.13 5.97
C PRO A 179 22.43 -18.54 7.27
N ALA A 180 21.80 -18.89 8.40
CA ALA A 180 22.26 -18.50 9.74
C ALA A 180 23.60 -19.16 10.11
#